data_AF-A0A6H5JYE4-F1
#
_entry.id   AF-A0A6H5JYE4-F1
#
_cell.length_a   1.000
_cell.length_b   1.000
_cell.length_c   1.000
_cell.angle_alpha   90.00
_cell.angle_beta   90.00
_cell.angle_gamma   90.00
#
_symmetry.space_group_name_H-M   'P 1'
#
loop_
_entity.id
_entity.type
_entity.pdbx_description
1 polymer ?
#
loop_
_entity_poly.entity_id
_entity_poly.type
_entity_poly.pdbx_seq_one_letter_code
_entity_poly.pdbx_strand_id
1 'polypeptide(L)'
;MQTAEWDKPESDLDEDDILDLQASENADESKGSWAGTMLKTSLGGFLHGLTGTKVLEEGDLEPVMTKMREQLMGRNVASEVANDITASVQATLIDQKLKVKTAVQSALKEAVSRVLTPKKSTDVLREVKAARSRGKVYSMAFVGINGVGKSTSLAKVAYYLKENGIKVKKTRVGTSRVW
;
A
#
# COMPACT_ATOMS: atom_id res chain seq x y z
N MET A 1 42.45 -16.80 -13.52
CA MET A 1 41.20 -17.55 -13.23
C MET A 1 40.77 -17.12 -11.83
N GLN A 2 39.64 -16.48 -11.56
CA GLN A 2 38.46 -16.09 -12.34
C GLN A 2 37.81 -14.95 -11.53
N THR A 3 37.49 -13.83 -12.18
CA THR A 3 36.81 -12.67 -11.59
C THR A 3 35.31 -12.95 -11.55
N ALA A 4 34.67 -12.75 -10.39
CA ALA A 4 33.23 -12.88 -10.24
C ALA A 4 32.55 -11.58 -10.70
N GLU A 5 31.96 -11.65 -11.88
CA GLU A 5 31.12 -10.65 -12.50
C GLU A 5 29.67 -10.94 -12.08
N TRP A 6 29.06 -10.05 -11.32
CA TRP A 6 27.63 -10.09 -10.97
C TRP A 6 27.08 -8.67 -11.08
N ASP A 7 26.70 -8.29 -12.29
CA ASP A 7 25.98 -7.06 -12.57
C ASP A 7 24.98 -7.31 -13.71
N LYS A 8 23.73 -7.60 -13.33
CA LYS A 8 22.47 -7.10 -13.93
C LYS A 8 21.25 -7.89 -13.43
N PRO A 9 20.16 -7.22 -13.01
CA PRO A 9 18.85 -7.84 -12.85
C PRO A 9 18.15 -7.92 -14.21
N GLU A 10 17.78 -9.13 -14.63
CA GLU A 10 16.78 -9.37 -15.68
C GLU A 10 15.39 -9.15 -15.05
N SER A 11 14.70 -8.10 -15.49
CA SER A 11 13.28 -7.90 -15.23
C SER A 11 12.64 -7.28 -16.47
N ASP A 12 12.54 -8.08 -17.52
CA ASP A 12 11.65 -7.80 -18.65
C ASP A 12 10.34 -8.53 -18.36
N LEU A 13 9.44 -7.84 -17.67
CA LEU A 13 8.01 -8.17 -17.67
C LEU A 13 7.33 -6.99 -18.37
N ASP A 14 7.13 -7.16 -19.67
CA ASP A 14 6.46 -6.21 -20.53
C ASP A 14 5.02 -5.97 -20.05
N GLU A 15 4.61 -4.70 -20.00
CA GLU A 15 3.31 -4.23 -19.49
C GLU A 15 2.11 -4.57 -20.41
N ASP A 16 2.32 -5.40 -21.44
CA ASP A 16 1.33 -5.70 -22.49
C ASP A 16 0.57 -7.04 -22.28
N ASP A 17 0.98 -7.89 -21.34
CA ASP A 17 0.38 -9.23 -21.12
C ASP A 17 -0.95 -9.23 -20.32
N ILE A 18 -1.45 -8.07 -19.87
CA ILE A 18 -2.72 -7.97 -19.10
C ILE A 18 -3.95 -7.80 -20.02
N LEU A 19 -3.76 -7.59 -21.33
CA LEU A 19 -4.84 -7.21 -22.25
C LEU A 19 -5.55 -8.35 -22.99
N ASP A 20 -5.17 -9.62 -22.79
CA ASP A 20 -5.67 -10.73 -23.64
C ASP A 20 -6.66 -11.71 -22.96
N LEU A 21 -7.26 -11.34 -21.83
CA LEU A 21 -8.20 -12.21 -21.07
C LEU A 21 -9.68 -11.82 -21.14
N GLN A 22 -10.10 -10.97 -22.09
CA GLN A 22 -11.52 -10.63 -22.29
C GLN A 22 -12.00 -10.69 -23.76
N ALA A 23 -11.35 -11.48 -24.61
CA ALA A 23 -11.72 -11.62 -26.03
C ALA A 23 -12.14 -13.03 -26.45
N SER A 24 -12.69 -13.84 -25.54
CA SER A 24 -13.29 -15.14 -25.88
C SER A 24 -14.79 -15.16 -25.57
N GLU A 25 -15.58 -14.56 -26.45
CA GLU A 25 -16.92 -15.05 -26.82
C GLU A 25 -17.49 -14.16 -27.93
N ASN A 26 -17.32 -14.60 -29.18
CA ASN A 26 -18.21 -14.20 -30.26
C ASN A 26 -18.21 -15.29 -31.33
N ALA A 27 -19.35 -15.99 -31.45
CA ALA A 27 -19.93 -16.40 -32.72
C ALA A 27 -21.33 -16.98 -32.47
N ASP A 28 -22.39 -16.23 -32.78
CA ASP A 28 -23.34 -16.64 -33.83
C ASP A 28 -24.23 -15.46 -34.27
N GLU A 29 -24.59 -15.48 -35.55
CA GLU A 29 -25.29 -14.45 -36.31
C GLU A 29 -26.82 -14.42 -36.10
N SER A 30 -27.36 -13.21 -36.32
CA SER A 30 -28.55 -12.93 -37.16
C SER A 30 -29.73 -12.22 -36.49
N LYS A 31 -30.20 -11.20 -37.24
CA LYS A 31 -31.54 -10.55 -37.23
C LYS A 31 -31.83 -9.52 -36.14
N GLY A 32 -32.12 -8.29 -36.59
CA GLY A 32 -33.11 -7.44 -35.89
C GLY A 32 -32.72 -5.98 -35.71
N SER A 33 -32.96 -5.17 -36.74
CA SER A 33 -32.96 -3.70 -36.76
C SER A 33 -34.06 -3.07 -35.86
N TRP A 34 -34.03 -3.30 -34.54
CA TRP A 34 -34.93 -2.59 -33.60
C TRP A 34 -34.33 -2.26 -32.22
N ALA A 35 -33.19 -2.85 -31.86
CA ALA A 35 -32.47 -2.53 -30.62
C ALA A 35 -31.69 -1.18 -30.69
N GLY A 36 -31.38 -0.69 -31.89
CA GLY A 36 -30.52 0.48 -32.11
C GLY A 36 -31.11 1.84 -31.72
N THR A 37 -32.44 1.96 -31.63
CA THR A 37 -33.11 3.21 -31.23
C THR A 37 -33.45 3.25 -29.73
N MET A 38 -33.57 2.08 -29.08
CA MET A 38 -33.96 2.01 -27.66
C MET A 38 -32.75 2.01 -26.71
N LEU A 39 -31.58 1.54 -27.15
CA LEU A 39 -30.33 1.54 -26.35
C LEU A 39 -29.63 2.91 -26.28
N LYS A 40 -29.98 3.87 -27.15
CA LYS A 40 -29.41 5.23 -27.10
C LYS A 40 -30.10 6.18 -26.12
N THR A 41 -31.28 5.83 -25.60
CA THR A 41 -32.05 6.72 -24.71
C THR A 41 -31.79 6.44 -23.22
N SER A 42 -31.34 5.24 -22.84
CA SER A 42 -31.18 4.85 -21.42
C SER A 42 -29.75 5.01 -20.86
N LEU A 43 -28.75 5.28 -21.71
CA LEU A 43 -27.34 5.38 -21.31
C LEU A 43 -26.78 6.83 -21.35
N GLY A 44 -27.60 7.81 -21.72
CA GLY A 44 -27.21 9.23 -21.85
C GLY A 44 -27.47 10.10 -20.61
N GLY A 45 -28.11 9.58 -19.56
CA GLY A 45 -28.60 10.39 -18.42
C GLY A 45 -27.67 10.48 -17.20
N PHE A 46 -26.64 9.63 -17.09
CA PHE A 46 -25.84 9.49 -15.85
C PHE A 46 -24.39 9.97 -15.98
N LEU A 47 -23.94 10.40 -17.16
CA LEU A 47 -22.54 10.80 -17.39
C LEU A 47 -22.34 12.32 -17.55
N HIS A 48 -23.40 13.13 -17.45
CA HIS A 48 -23.31 14.59 -17.61
C HIS A 48 -22.89 15.34 -16.33
N GLY A 49 -22.67 14.65 -15.21
CA GLY A 49 -22.24 15.26 -13.94
C GLY A 49 -20.73 15.31 -13.70
N LEU A 50 -19.92 14.62 -14.51
CA LEU A 50 -18.48 14.41 -14.24
C LEU A 50 -17.53 15.12 -15.22
N THR A 51 -18.06 15.95 -16.13
CA THR A 51 -17.28 16.66 -17.16
C THR A 51 -17.30 18.17 -16.97
N GLY A 52 -17.48 18.64 -15.73
CA GLY A 52 -17.31 20.04 -15.35
C GLY A 52 -16.26 20.16 -14.27
N THR A 53 -15.42 21.18 -14.36
CA THR A 53 -14.59 21.73 -13.27
C THR A 53 -15.49 22.26 -12.15
N LYS A 54 -16.36 21.40 -11.60
CA LYS A 54 -17.22 21.68 -10.47
C LYS A 54 -16.35 21.66 -9.22
N VAL A 55 -16.45 22.72 -8.42
CA VAL A 55 -15.86 22.74 -7.08
C VAL A 55 -16.52 21.62 -6.29
N LEU A 56 -15.71 20.72 -5.73
CA LEU A 56 -16.20 19.58 -4.97
C LEU A 56 -16.69 20.07 -3.61
N GLU A 57 -18.00 19.95 -3.36
CA GLU A 57 -18.61 20.18 -2.05
C GLU A 57 -18.60 18.89 -1.23
N GLU A 58 -18.68 19.03 0.10
CA GLU A 58 -18.55 17.93 1.05
C GLU A 58 -19.57 16.79 0.81
N GLY A 59 -20.80 17.14 0.42
CA GLY A 59 -21.86 16.18 0.14
C GLY A 59 -21.66 15.33 -1.13
N ASP A 60 -20.94 15.85 -2.13
CA ASP A 60 -20.66 15.11 -3.37
C ASP A 60 -19.56 14.04 -3.17
N LEU A 61 -18.72 14.22 -2.14
CA LEU A 61 -17.56 13.36 -1.89
C LEU A 61 -17.86 12.18 -0.95
N GLU A 62 -18.86 12.31 -0.07
CA GLU A 62 -19.24 11.31 0.94
C GLU A 62 -19.42 9.89 0.37
N PRO A 63 -20.19 9.64 -0.71
CA PRO A 63 -20.38 8.28 -1.22
C PRO A 63 -19.10 7.67 -1.82
N VAL A 64 -18.18 8.51 -2.32
CA VAL A 64 -16.89 8.07 -2.85
C VAL A 64 -15.94 7.71 -1.71
N MET A 65 -15.90 8.53 -0.66
CA MET A 65 -15.08 8.29 0.53
C MET A 65 -15.55 7.04 1.29
N THR A 66 -16.85 6.80 1.37
CA THR A 66 -17.41 5.60 2.03
C THR A 66 -17.04 4.31 1.30
N LYS A 67 -17.16 4.27 -0.04
CA LYS A 67 -16.67 3.12 -0.82
C LYS A 67 -15.16 2.90 -0.66
N MET A 68 -14.39 3.99 -0.65
CA MET A 68 -12.95 3.92 -0.49
C MET A 68 -12.54 3.37 0.89
N ARG A 69 -13.26 3.76 1.95
CA ARG A 69 -13.09 3.22 3.31
C ARG A 69 -13.32 1.71 3.33
N GLU A 70 -14.42 1.24 2.76
CA GLU A 70 -14.74 -0.19 2.66
C GLU A 70 -13.65 -0.97 1.91
N GLN A 71 -13.15 -0.41 0.80
CA GLN A 71 -12.04 -1.03 0.05
C GLN A 71 -10.75 -1.11 0.88
N LEU A 72 -10.41 -0.07 1.64
CA LEU A 72 -9.23 -0.09 2.52
C LEU A 72 -9.39 -1.15 3.63
N MET A 73 -10.55 -1.20 4.27
CA MET A 73 -10.84 -2.20 5.30
C MET A 73 -10.82 -3.64 4.74
N GLY A 74 -11.35 -3.84 3.53
CA GLY A 74 -11.27 -5.12 2.81
C GLY A 74 -9.83 -5.55 2.50
N ARG A 75 -8.85 -4.64 2.54
CA ARG A 75 -7.41 -4.90 2.39
C ARG A 75 -6.68 -5.01 3.73
N ASN A 76 -7.41 -5.31 4.81
CA ASN A 76 -6.85 -5.49 6.16
C ASN A 76 -6.23 -4.21 6.75
N VAL A 77 -6.72 -3.05 6.35
CA VAL A 77 -6.41 -1.77 7.01
C VAL A 77 -7.37 -1.59 8.19
N ALA A 78 -6.83 -1.19 9.35
CA ALA A 78 -7.66 -0.91 10.53
C ALA A 78 -8.67 0.21 10.25
N SER A 79 -9.88 0.09 10.80
CA SER A 79 -10.96 1.08 10.66
C SER A 79 -10.50 2.51 10.95
N GLU A 80 -9.77 2.69 12.06
CA GLU A 80 -9.23 3.99 12.47
C GLU A 80 -8.30 4.58 11.40
N VAL A 81 -7.38 3.78 10.87
CA VAL A 81 -6.44 4.22 9.83
C VAL A 81 -7.15 4.52 8.50
N ALA A 82 -8.16 3.71 8.14
CA ALA A 82 -8.96 3.95 6.94
C ALA A 82 -9.78 5.27 7.04
N ASN A 83 -10.29 5.57 8.24
CA ASN A 83 -10.96 6.84 8.52
C ASN A 83 -9.99 8.03 8.44
N ASP A 84 -8.80 7.91 9.02
CA ASP A 84 -7.79 8.98 8.95
C ASP A 84 -7.34 9.27 7.51
N ILE A 85 -7.17 8.21 6.70
CA ILE A 85 -6.81 8.34 5.28
C ILE A 85 -7.94 9.00 4.49
N THR A 86 -9.19 8.56 4.66
CA THR A 86 -10.33 9.12 3.92
C THR A 86 -10.61 10.57 4.32
N ALA A 87 -10.53 10.91 5.61
CA ALA A 87 -10.64 12.29 6.10
C ALA A 87 -9.52 13.19 5.54
N SER A 88 -8.28 12.68 5.50
CA SER A 88 -7.15 13.39 4.90
C SER A 88 -7.34 13.66 3.41
N VAL A 89 -7.86 12.69 2.67
CA VAL A 89 -8.15 12.82 1.23
C VAL A 89 -9.29 13.81 0.99
N GLN A 90 -10.36 13.74 1.78
CA GLN A 90 -11.48 14.67 1.72
C GLN A 90 -11.04 16.12 1.97
N ALA A 91 -10.24 16.36 3.00
CA ALA A 91 -9.70 17.69 3.30
C ALA A 91 -8.83 18.26 2.16
N THR A 92 -8.06 17.42 1.46
CA THR A 92 -7.25 17.85 0.32
C THR A 92 -8.08 18.13 -0.93
N LEU A 93 -9.22 17.46 -1.10
CA LEU A 93 -10.06 17.54 -2.31
C LEU A 93 -11.12 18.64 -2.25
N ILE A 94 -11.52 19.07 -1.05
CA ILE A 94 -12.38 20.25 -0.87
C ILE A 94 -11.67 21.47 -1.49
N ASP A 95 -12.42 22.28 -2.24
CA ASP A 95 -11.95 23.47 -2.96
C ASP A 95 -10.96 23.25 -4.13
N GLN A 96 -10.63 22.01 -4.49
CA GLN A 96 -9.76 21.73 -5.64
C GLN A 96 -10.53 21.61 -6.97
N LYS A 97 -10.14 22.44 -7.96
CA LYS A 97 -10.60 22.36 -9.35
C LYS A 97 -9.73 21.40 -10.17
N LEU A 98 -9.78 20.10 -9.87
CA LEU A 98 -8.99 19.09 -10.56
C LEU A 98 -9.85 17.98 -11.15
N LYS A 99 -9.30 17.22 -12.11
CA LYS A 99 -9.88 15.95 -12.55
C LYS A 99 -9.96 15.02 -11.33
N VAL A 100 -11.19 14.71 -10.93
CA VAL A 100 -11.52 14.00 -9.67
C VAL A 100 -10.68 12.74 -9.49
N LYS A 101 -10.55 11.89 -10.52
CA LYS A 101 -9.80 10.63 -10.43
C LYS A 101 -8.32 10.80 -10.09
N THR A 102 -7.62 11.69 -10.80
CA THR A 102 -6.17 11.90 -10.61
C THR A 102 -5.88 12.63 -9.29
N ALA A 103 -6.75 13.57 -8.90
CA ALA A 103 -6.62 14.27 -7.63
C ALA A 103 -6.79 13.32 -6.44
N VAL A 104 -7.82 12.45 -6.48
CA VAL A 104 -8.06 11.43 -5.45
C VAL A 104 -6.88 10.47 -5.35
N GLN A 105 -6.35 9.99 -6.46
CA GLN A 105 -5.21 9.05 -6.46
C GLN A 105 -3.94 9.69 -5.89
N SER A 106 -3.67 10.94 -6.24
CA SER A 106 -2.53 11.70 -5.71
C SER A 106 -2.66 11.95 -4.21
N ALA A 107 -3.84 12.43 -3.76
CA ALA A 107 -4.13 12.67 -2.34
C ALA A 107 -4.05 11.37 -1.51
N LEU A 108 -4.53 10.25 -2.05
CA LEU A 108 -4.44 8.94 -1.39
C LEU A 108 -2.98 8.49 -1.25
N LYS A 109 -2.19 8.60 -2.33
CA LYS A 109 -0.77 8.24 -2.29
C LYS A 109 -0.02 9.05 -1.24
N GLU A 110 -0.32 10.34 -1.13
CA GLU A 110 0.25 11.22 -0.11
C GLU A 110 -0.21 10.83 1.30
N ALA A 111 -1.51 10.58 1.51
CA ALA A 111 -2.04 10.16 2.81
C ALA A 111 -1.42 8.83 3.28
N VAL A 112 -1.33 7.84 2.40
CA VAL A 112 -0.70 6.54 2.71
C VAL A 112 0.79 6.70 2.97
N SER A 113 1.49 7.51 2.17
CA SER A 113 2.92 7.78 2.40
C SER A 113 3.17 8.42 3.76
N ARG A 114 2.30 9.34 4.19
CA ARG A 114 2.37 9.94 5.54
C ARG A 114 2.16 8.92 6.66
N VAL A 115 1.24 7.97 6.50
CA VAL A 115 0.98 6.91 7.48
C VAL A 115 2.14 5.90 7.53
N LEU A 116 2.72 5.55 6.38
CA LEU A 116 3.78 4.54 6.28
C LEU A 116 5.19 5.07 6.58
N THR A 117 5.39 6.39 6.54
CA THR A 117 6.73 7.00 6.74
C THR A 117 6.90 7.41 8.20
N PRO A 118 7.70 6.68 9.00
CA PRO A 118 7.99 7.08 10.37
C PRO A 118 8.84 8.36 10.40
N LYS A 119 8.58 9.25 11.38
CA LYS A 119 9.36 10.49 11.58
C LYS A 119 10.78 10.25 12.14
N LYS A 120 11.07 9.05 12.62
CA LYS A 120 12.37 8.66 13.19
C LYS A 120 13.05 7.66 12.27
N SER A 121 14.36 7.82 12.07
CA SER A 121 15.17 6.84 11.34
C SER A 121 15.15 5.49 12.05
N THR A 122 14.90 4.41 11.31
CA THR A 122 14.85 3.04 11.82
C THR A 122 16.16 2.27 11.60
N ASP A 123 17.28 2.98 11.39
CA ASP A 123 18.59 2.37 11.11
C ASP A 123 19.26 1.86 12.39
N VAL A 124 18.96 0.59 12.71
CA VAL A 124 19.53 -0.13 13.85
C VAL A 124 21.06 -0.27 13.74
N LEU A 125 21.63 -0.39 12.54
CA LEU A 125 23.09 -0.56 12.39
C LEU A 125 23.83 0.71 12.81
N ARG A 126 23.32 1.88 12.42
CA ARG A 126 23.88 3.16 12.83
C ARG A 126 23.82 3.33 14.35
N GLU A 127 22.70 2.98 14.97
CA GLU A 127 22.53 3.07 16.43
C GLU A 127 23.48 2.14 17.18
N VAL A 128 23.65 0.90 16.72
CA VAL A 128 24.60 -0.06 17.32
C VAL A 128 26.03 0.44 17.22
N LYS A 129 26.45 0.97 16.07
CA LYS A 129 27.80 1.54 15.89
C LYS A 129 28.02 2.76 16.81
N ALA A 130 27.01 3.63 16.95
CA ALA A 130 27.07 4.78 17.85
C ALA A 130 27.07 4.39 19.34
N ALA A 131 26.41 3.30 19.73
CA ALA A 131 26.53 2.77 21.09
C ALA A 131 27.94 2.22 21.35
N ARG A 132 28.49 1.48 20.38
CA ARG A 132 29.85 0.91 20.46
C ARG A 132 30.93 1.99 20.58
N SER A 133 30.84 3.07 19.81
CA SER A 133 31.83 4.17 19.89
C SER A 133 31.83 4.87 21.26
N ARG A 134 30.69 4.84 21.97
CA ARG A 134 30.54 5.33 23.34
C ARG A 134 30.91 4.28 24.40
N GLY A 135 31.44 3.12 24.01
CA GLY A 135 31.76 2.01 24.92
C GLY A 135 30.54 1.34 25.57
N LYS A 136 29.34 1.55 25.02
CA LYS A 136 28.08 1.00 25.57
C LYS A 136 27.57 -0.19 24.75
N VAL A 137 26.87 -1.10 25.43
CA VAL A 137 26.15 -2.21 24.78
C VAL A 137 24.80 -1.71 24.27
N TYR A 138 24.47 -2.02 23.02
CA TYR A 138 23.13 -1.81 22.47
C TYR A 138 22.23 -3.00 22.83
N SER A 139 21.11 -2.73 23.50
CA SER A 139 20.14 -3.75 23.90
C SER A 139 18.82 -3.53 23.16
N MET A 140 18.24 -4.60 22.61
CA MET A 140 16.94 -4.57 21.93
C MET A 140 16.09 -5.74 22.38
N ALA A 141 14.77 -5.53 22.49
CA ALA A 141 13.81 -6.54 22.90
C ALA A 141 12.77 -6.76 21.80
N PHE A 142 12.44 -8.03 21.54
CA PHE A 142 11.38 -8.43 20.60
C PHE A 142 10.13 -8.77 21.41
N VAL A 143 9.11 -7.94 21.31
CA VAL A 143 7.84 -8.06 22.03
C VAL A 143 6.69 -8.31 21.06
N GLY A 144 5.61 -8.96 21.51
CA GLY A 144 4.43 -9.26 20.69
C GLY A 144 3.66 -10.48 21.16
N ILE A 145 2.46 -10.68 20.61
CA ILE A 145 1.54 -11.79 20.95
C ILE A 145 2.09 -13.17 20.54
N ASN A 146 1.44 -14.26 20.97
CA ASN A 146 1.84 -15.62 20.63
C ASN A 146 1.70 -15.87 19.11
N GLY A 147 2.58 -16.70 18.54
CA GLY A 147 2.50 -17.13 17.13
C GLY A 147 3.07 -16.18 16.06
N VAL A 148 3.36 -14.91 16.35
CA VAL A 148 3.85 -13.93 15.33
C VAL A 148 5.31 -14.09 14.88
N GLY A 149 6.00 -15.15 15.30
CA GLY A 149 7.37 -15.43 14.85
C GLY A 149 8.50 -14.63 15.50
N LYS A 150 8.31 -14.08 16.71
CA LYS A 150 9.33 -13.27 17.44
C LYS A 150 10.72 -13.90 17.47
N SER A 151 10.81 -15.20 17.78
CA SER A 151 12.08 -15.94 17.83
C SER A 151 12.74 -16.06 16.46
N THR A 152 11.94 -16.26 15.41
CA THR A 152 12.40 -16.34 14.01
C THR A 152 12.93 -14.99 13.55
N SER A 153 12.20 -13.91 13.83
CA SER A 153 12.62 -12.54 13.51
C SER A 153 13.89 -12.15 14.27
N LEU A 154 14.02 -12.49 15.55
CA LEU A 154 15.23 -12.30 16.34
C LEU A 154 16.42 -13.04 15.72
N ALA A 155 16.23 -14.27 15.26
CA ALA A 155 17.28 -15.05 14.62
C ALA A 155 17.77 -14.38 13.32
N LYS A 156 16.84 -13.89 12.48
CA LYS A 156 17.16 -13.15 11.24
C LYS A 156 17.93 -11.87 11.54
N VAL A 157 17.48 -11.06 12.49
CA VAL A 157 18.18 -9.81 12.86
C VAL A 157 19.55 -10.09 13.46
N ALA A 158 19.68 -11.10 14.33
CA ALA A 158 20.98 -11.49 14.89
C ALA A 158 21.96 -11.97 13.81
N TYR A 159 21.47 -12.69 12.80
CA TYR A 159 22.27 -13.12 11.66
C TYR A 159 22.74 -11.93 10.83
N TYR A 160 21.83 -11.04 10.46
CA TYR A 160 22.13 -9.80 9.72
C TYR A 160 23.17 -8.92 10.43
N LEU A 161 23.04 -8.72 11.75
CA LEU A 161 24.03 -7.97 12.53
C LEU A 161 25.40 -8.64 12.54
N LYS A 162 25.46 -9.98 12.58
CA LYS A 162 26.70 -10.74 12.56
C LYS A 162 27.42 -10.62 11.21
N GLU A 163 26.69 -10.68 10.09
CA GLU A 163 27.24 -10.44 8.75
C GLU A 163 27.84 -9.04 8.61
N ASN A 164 27.26 -8.06 9.31
CA ASN A 164 27.79 -6.69 9.39
C ASN A 164 28.92 -6.51 10.43
N GLY A 165 29.54 -7.59 10.90
CA GLY A 165 30.70 -7.57 11.79
C GLY A 165 30.39 -7.19 13.25
N ILE A 166 29.13 -7.23 13.67
CA ILE A 166 28.72 -6.92 15.04
C ILE A 166 28.66 -8.20 15.86
N LYS A 167 29.28 -8.19 17.05
CA LYS A 167 29.19 -9.28 18.01
C LYS A 167 27.82 -9.24 18.70
N VAL A 168 27.02 -10.28 18.51
CA VAL A 168 25.67 -10.40 19.10
C VAL A 168 25.66 -11.44 20.21
N LYS A 169 25.09 -11.11 21.37
CA LYS A 169 24.79 -12.04 22.46
C LYS A 169 23.28 -12.16 22.64
N LYS A 170 22.75 -13.38 22.50
CA LYS A 170 21.33 -13.67 22.74
C LYS A 170 21.13 -13.96 24.22
N THR A 171 20.13 -13.31 24.83
CA THR A 171 19.71 -13.57 26.22
C THR A 171 18.23 -13.92 26.20
N ARG A 172 17.83 -15.01 26.86
CA ARG A 172 16.43 -15.37 27.03
C ARG A 172 15.91 -14.67 28.30
N VAL A 173 14.89 -13.85 28.16
CA VAL A 173 14.22 -13.16 29.28
C VAL A 173 12.81 -13.72 29.39
N GLY A 174 12.52 -14.48 30.46
CA GLY A 174 11.18 -14.90 30.91
C GLY A 174 10.40 -15.87 29.99
N THR A 175 9.97 -17.01 30.52
CA THR A 175 9.02 -17.92 29.84
C THR A 175 7.84 -18.24 30.76
N SER A 176 6.77 -17.44 30.71
CA SER A 176 5.46 -17.96 31.14
C SER A 176 4.89 -18.73 29.95
N ARG A 177 5.25 -20.02 29.85
CA ARG A 177 4.51 -20.95 29.01
C ARG A 177 3.16 -21.17 29.68
N VAL A 178 2.09 -20.69 29.07
CA VAL A 178 0.73 -21.08 29.42
C VAL A 178 0.05 -21.40 28.09
N TRP A 179 -0.14 -22.70 27.89
CA TRP A 179 -0.73 -23.45 26.76
C TRP A 179 0.10 -23.49 25.47
#